data_AF-A0A351Y4H4-F1
#
_entry.id   AF-A0A351Y4H4-F1
#
_cell.length_a   1.000
_cell.length_b   1.000
_cell.length_c   1.000
_cell.angle_alpha   90.00
_cell.angle_beta   90.00
_cell.angle_gamma   90.00
#
_symmetry.space_group_name_H-M   'P 1'
#
loop_
_entity.id
_entity.type
_entity.pdbx_description
1 polymer ?
#
loop_
_entity_poly.entity_id
_entity_poly.type
_entity_poly.pdbx_seq_one_letter_code
_entity_poly.pdbx_strand_id
1 'polypeptide(L)' 'MASLVAFDTEHIKKLKQQDQNAFNQFYLQTVDMFFRYINANYFIDKHDAEDIISDFYVKFWEGVRSYKED' A
#
# COMPACT_ATOMS: atom_id res chain seq x y z
N MET A 1 0.42 9.67 18.23
CA MET A 1 -0.77 8.97 17.71
C MET A 1 -0.77 9.18 16.20
N ALA A 2 -0.56 8.14 15.40
CA ALA A 2 -0.69 8.26 13.96
C ALA A 2 -2.17 8.53 13.66
N SER A 3 -2.47 9.69 13.08
CA SER A 3 -3.80 9.97 12.55
C SER A 3 -4.10 8.90 11.49
N LEU A 4 -5.19 8.15 11.66
CA LEU A 4 -5.74 7.32 10.60
C LEU A 4 -6.03 8.26 9.44
N VAL A 5 -5.25 8.16 8.36
CA VAL A 5 -5.56 8.91 7.15
C VAL A 5 -6.76 8.19 6.54
N ALA A 6 -7.87 8.89 6.39
CA ALA A 6 -8.93 8.38 5.56
C ALA A 6 -8.34 8.22 4.16
N PHE A 7 -8.43 7.03 3.56
CA PHE A 7 -8.17 6.84 2.14
C PHE A 7 -9.32 7.47 1.34
N ASP A 8 -9.47 8.78 1.50
CA ASP A 8 -10.50 9.59 0.89
C ASP A 8 -10.10 9.97 -0.54
N THR A 9 -11.03 10.62 -1.24
CA THR A 9 -10.85 11.06 -2.62
C THR A 9 -9.64 11.98 -2.78
N GLU A 10 -9.30 12.79 -1.78
CA GLU A 10 -8.14 13.68 -1.85
C GLU A 10 -6.83 12.88 -1.78
N HIS A 11 -6.75 11.91 -0.87
CA HIS A 11 -5.60 11.03 -0.75
C HIS A 11 -5.40 10.19 -2.02
N ILE A 12 -6.48 9.63 -2.57
CA ILE A 12 -6.45 8.88 -3.84
C ILE A 12 -5.96 9.79 -4.96
N LYS A 13 -6.44 11.03 -5.05
CA LYS A 13 -5.97 12.00 -6.05
C LYS A 13 -4.47 12.26 -5.93
N LYS A 14 -3.94 12.42 -4.72
CA LYS A 14 -2.48 12.59 -4.48
C LYS A 14 -1.68 11.36 -4.91
N LEU A 15 -2.18 10.15 -4.63
CA LEU A 15 -1.57 8.90 -5.10
C LEU A 15 -1.53 8.82 -6.64
N LYS A 16 -2.64 9.17 -7.32
CA LYS A 16 -2.70 9.22 -8.80
C LYS A 16 -1.72 10.25 -9.39
N GLN A 17 -1.50 11.36 -8.67
CA GLN A 17 -0.54 12.40 -9.02
C GLN A 17 0.91 12.05 -8.69
N GLN A 18 1.16 10.83 -8.17
CA GLN A 18 2.49 10.36 -7.79
C GLN A 18 3.13 11.24 -6.70
N ASP A 19 2.33 11.68 -5.73
CA ASP A 19 2.82 12.37 -4.53
C ASP A 19 3.52 11.37 -3.58
N GLN A 20 4.80 11.61 -3.31
CA GLN A 20 5.63 10.72 -2.49
C GLN A 20 5.16 10.67 -1.02
N ASN A 21 4.63 11.77 -0.49
CA ASN A 21 4.17 11.80 0.91
C ASN A 21 2.89 10.98 1.08
N ALA A 22 1.95 11.10 0.14
CA ALA A 22 0.74 10.28 0.13
C ALA A 22 1.09 8.79 0.00
N PHE A 23 2.03 8.43 -0.88
CA PHE A 23 2.49 7.04 -1.00
C PHE A 23 3.17 6.53 0.28
N ASN A 24 4.06 7.32 0.89
CA ASN A 24 4.72 6.93 2.13
C ASN A 24 3.71 6.76 3.28
N GLN A 25 2.69 7.63 3.35
CA GLN A 25 1.60 7.49 4.32
C GLN A 25 0.80 6.20 4.08
N PHE A 26 0.45 5.90 2.83
CA PHE A 26 -0.22 4.65 2.45
C PHE A 26 0.61 3.43 2.88
N TYR A 27 1.91 3.41 2.56
CA TYR A 27 2.85 2.36 2.95
C TYR A 27 2.89 2.16 4.46
N LEU A 28 3.15 3.22 5.23
CA LEU A 28 3.29 3.15 6.69
C LEU A 28 2.01 2.66 7.39
N GLN A 29 0.84 2.94 6.81
CA GLN A 29 -0.44 2.52 7.38
C GLN A 29 -0.84 1.10 7.01
N THR A 30 -0.34 0.55 5.90
CA THR A 30 -0.83 -0.72 5.35
C THR A 30 0.19 -1.85 5.42
N VAL A 31 1.50 -1.57 5.50
CA VAL A 31 2.56 -2.60 5.44
C VAL A 31 2.45 -3.65 6.55
N ASP A 32 2.23 -3.23 7.79
CA ASP A 32 2.08 -4.16 8.93
C ASP A 32 0.79 -4.97 8.82
N MET A 33 -0.31 -4.36 8.36
CA MET A 33 -1.57 -5.05 8.13
C MET A 33 -1.43 -6.13 7.04
N PHE A 34 -0.81 -5.80 5.91
CA PHE A 34 -0.58 -6.75 4.82
C PHE A 34 0.36 -7.88 5.25
N PHE A 35 1.45 -7.54 5.95
CA PHE A 35 2.38 -8.54 6.46
C PHE A 35 1.71 -9.50 7.44
N ARG A 36 0.93 -9.00 8.40
CA ARG A 36 0.17 -9.84 9.34
C ARG A 36 -0.86 -10.71 8.62
N TYR A 37 -1.58 -10.15 7.65
CA TYR A 37 -2.56 -10.91 6.88
C TYR A 37 -1.89 -12.06 6.13
N ILE A 38 -0.77 -11.81 5.46
CA ILE A 38 -0.05 -12.84 4.71
C ILE A 38 0.45 -13.94 5.65
N ASN A 39 1.15 -13.59 6.73
CA ASN A 39 1.69 -14.58 7.68
C ASN A 39 0.60 -15.36 8.44
N ALA A 40 -0.58 -14.77 8.66
CA ALA A 40 -1.66 -15.43 9.38
C ALA A 40 -2.45 -16.41 8.50
N ASN A 41 -2.50 -16.18 7.19
CA ASN A 41 -3.37 -16.93 6.27
C ASN A 41 -2.61 -17.85 5.32
N TYR A 42 -1.30 -17.66 5.16
CA TYR A 42 -0.47 -18.45 4.26
C TYR A 42 0.74 -19.01 5.01
N PHE A 43 1.06 -20.27 4.74
CA PHE A 43 2.26 -20.93 5.26
C PHE A 43 3.46 -20.61 4.37
N ILE A 44 3.83 -19.34 4.32
CA ILE A 44 5.05 -18.88 3.63
C ILE A 44 6.03 -18.35 4.66
N ASP A 45 7.33 -18.39 4.35
CA ASP A 45 8.31 -17.82 5.25
C ASP A 45 8.30 -16.29 5.20
N LYS A 46 9.00 -15.69 6.18
CA LYS A 46 9.02 -14.25 6.36
C LYS A 46 9.60 -13.51 5.15
N HIS A 47 10.64 -14.04 4.50
CA HIS A 47 11.29 -13.37 3.39
C HIS A 47 10.39 -13.36 2.15
N ASP A 48 9.74 -14.49 1.86
CA ASP A 48 8.74 -14.57 0.80
C ASP A 48 7.58 -13.57 1.03
N ALA A 49 7.13 -13.41 2.28
CA ALA A 49 6.12 -12.41 2.62
C ALA A 49 6.61 -10.97 2.40
N GLU A 50 7.87 -10.66 2.77
CA GLU A 50 8.49 -9.35 2.53
C GLU A 50 8.61 -9.05 1.02
N ASP A 51 9.01 -10.04 0.22
CA ASP A 51 9.14 -9.93 -1.22
C ASP A 51 7.80 -9.66 -1.90
N ILE A 52 6.75 -10.42 -1.54
CA ILE A 52 5.39 -10.21 -2.08
C ILE A 52 4.89 -8.79 -1.79
N ILE A 53 5.12 -8.30 -0.57
CA ILE A 53 4.69 -6.96 -0.16
C ILE A 53 5.47 -5.88 -0.91
N SER A 54 6.79 -6.05 -1.07
CA SER A 54 7.63 -5.16 -1.86
C SER A 54 7.11 -5.06 -3.30
N ASP A 55 6.86 -6.22 -3.92
CA ASP A 55 6.29 -6.34 -5.26
C ASP A 55 4.93 -5.64 -5.40
N PHE A 56 4.08 -5.79 -4.38
CA PHE A 56 2.78 -5.12 -4.34
C PHE A 56 2.94 -3.60 -4.38
N TYR A 57 3.82 -3.02 -3.56
CA TYR A 57 3.97 -1.56 -3.49
C TYR A 57 4.52 -0.96 -4.78
N VAL A 58 5.46 -1.65 -5.44
CA VAL A 58 5.97 -1.24 -6.76
C VAL A 58 4.84 -1.26 -7.79
N LYS A 59 4.09 -2.37 -7.89
CA LYS A 59 2.98 -2.51 -8.84
C LYS A 59 1.83 -1.54 -8.54
N PHE A 60 1.55 -1.29 -7.26
CA PHE A 60 0.55 -0.33 -6.83
C PHE A 60 0.93 1.10 -7.25
N TRP A 61 2.19 1.48 -7.04
CA TRP A 61 2.68 2.82 -7.43
C TRP A 61 2.53 3.08 -8.93
N GLU A 62 2.87 2.08 -9.75
CA GLU A 62 2.73 2.17 -11.20
C GLU A 62 1.26 2.15 -11.63
N GLY A 63 0.45 1.28 -11.03
CA GLY A 63 -0.95 1.07 -11.37
C GLY A 63 -1.87 2.21 -10.95
N VAL A 64 -1.65 2.81 -9.78
CA VAL A 64 -2.54 3.86 -9.26
C VAL A 64 -2.57 5.09 -10.17
N ARG A 65 -1.48 5.37 -10.89
CA ARG A 65 -1.39 6.49 -11.85
C ARG A 65 -2.44 6.42 -12.96
N SER A 66 -2.75 5.22 -13.45
CA SER A 66 -3.67 5.00 -14.59
C SER A 66 -5.06 4.54 -14.15
N TYR A 67 -5.30 4.43 -12.84
CA TYR A 67 -6.58 4.00 -12.28
C TYR A 67 -7.72 4.94 -12.70
N LYS A 68 -8.75 4.36 -13.33
CA LYS A 68 -10.01 5.04 -13.65
C LYS A 68 -11.02 4.69 -12.57
N GLU A 69 -11.56 5.73 -11.94
CA GLU A 69 -12.75 5.58 -11.10
C GLU A 69 -13.92 5.50 -12.08
N ASP A 70 -14.47 4.30 -12.27
CA ASP A 70 -15.65 4.07 -13.10
C ASP A 70 -16.91 4.74 -12.49
#